data_AF-A0A7X8E6B2-F1
#
_entry.id   AF-A0A7X8E6B2-F1
#
_cell.length_a   1.000
_cell.length_b   1.000
_cell.length_c   1.000
_cell.angle_alpha   90.00
_cell.angle_beta   90.00
_cell.angle_gamma   90.00
#
_symmetry.space_group_name_H-M   'P 1'
#
loop_
_entity.id
_entity.type
_entity.pdbx_description
1 polymer ?
#
loop_
_entity_poly.entity_id
_entity_poly.type
_entity_poly.pdbx_seq_one_letter_code
_entity_poly.pdbx_strand_id
1 'polypeptide(L)' 'MIRYRKLITLEVVDKDSDKPIGKVFDAIYSKDYKKIEYLIVKNNNLIRNKAPIPYEDIKLSVKIRLNI' A
#
# COMPACT_ATOMS: atom_id res chain seq x y z
N MET A 1 -9.58 -9.23 -7.90
CA MET A 1 -9.79 -8.92 -6.46
C MET A 1 -8.61 -9.45 -5.66
N ILE A 2 -7.85 -8.58 -4.98
CA ILE A 2 -6.73 -8.99 -4.12
C ILE A 2 -7.29 -9.35 -2.74
N ARG A 3 -6.88 -10.49 -2.17
CA ARG A 3 -7.26 -10.86 -0.79
C ARG A 3 -6.61 -9.89 0.19
N TYR A 4 -7.35 -9.45 1.21
CA TYR A 4 -6.86 -8.55 2.26
C TYR A 4 -5.52 -9.01 2.87
N ARG A 5 -5.38 -10.31 3.18
CA ARG A 5 -4.12 -10.87 3.71
C ARG A 5 -2.90 -10.68 2.79
N LYS A 6 -3.10 -10.65 1.47
CA LYS A 6 -2.03 -10.34 0.52
C LYS A 6 -1.76 -8.84 0.44
N LEU A 7 -2.83 -8.04 0.47
CA LEU A 7 -2.77 -6.58 0.40
C LEU A 7 -1.87 -5.98 1.50
N ILE A 8 -2.03 -6.41 2.75
CA ILE A 8 -1.24 -5.93 3.91
C ILE A 8 0.24 -6.37 3.91
N THR A 9 0.66 -7.20 2.95
CA THR A 9 2.08 -7.58 2.81
C THR A 9 2.80 -6.75 1.75
N LEU A 10 2.07 -5.90 1.01
CA LEU A 10 2.63 -5.16 -0.10
C LEU A 10 3.49 -3.99 0.41
N GLU A 11 4.62 -3.82 -0.27
CA GLU A 11 5.47 -2.64 -0.15
C GLU A 11 4.93 -1.54 -1.06
N VAL A 12 4.92 -0.32 -0.55
CA VAL A 12 4.52 0.88 -1.29
C VAL A 12 5.80 1.61 -1.66
N VAL A 13 5.95 1.87 -2.96
CA VAL A 13 7.11 2.56 -3.53
C VAL A 13 6.68 3.86 -4.16
N ASP A 14 7.55 4.86 -4.05
CA ASP A 14 7.40 6.12 -4.76
C ASP A 14 7.60 5.89 -6.26
N LYS A 15 6.69 6.41 -7.08
CA LYS A 15 6.68 6.12 -8.52
C LYS A 15 7.89 6.72 -9.23
N ASP A 16 8.35 7.89 -8.79
CA ASP A 16 9.38 8.66 -9.49
C ASP A 16 10.79 8.27 -9.04
N SER A 17 10.97 7.97 -7.76
CA SER A 17 12.28 7.60 -7.19
C SER A 17 12.51 6.11 -7.00
N ASP A 18 11.47 5.29 -7.17
CA ASP A 18 11.44 3.85 -6.86
C ASP A 18 11.82 3.51 -5.41
N LYS A 19 11.86 4.51 -4.53
CA LYS A 19 12.22 4.33 -3.13
C LYS A 19 11.03 3.77 -2.35
N PRO A 20 11.26 2.83 -1.41
CA PRO A 20 10.21 2.34 -0.55
C PRO A 20 9.70 3.45 0.38
N ILE A 21 8.39 3.72 0.30
CA ILE A 21 7.68 4.66 1.18
C ILE A 21 7.27 3.94 2.48
N GLY A 22 6.92 2.67 2.39
CA GLY A 22 6.48 1.88 3.55
C GLY A 22 5.76 0.60 3.14
N LYS A 23 4.97 0.05 4.05
CA LYS A 23 4.16 -1.15 3.81
C LYS A 23 2.69 -0.87 4.05
N VAL A 24 1.82 -1.49 3.28
CA VAL A 24 0.39 -1.45 3.55
C VAL A 24 0.14 -2.12 4.91
N PHE A 25 -0.48 -1.39 5.83
CA PHE A 25 -0.81 -1.83 7.18
C PHE A 25 -2.28 -2.23 7.29
N ASP A 26 -3.17 -1.47 6.66
CA ASP A 26 -4.62 -1.65 6.72
C ASP A 26 -5.30 -0.98 5.51
N ALA A 27 -6.62 -1.11 5.40
CA ALA A 27 -7.44 -0.49 4.37
C ALA A 27 -8.72 0.12 4.98
N ILE A 28 -9.07 1.33 4.54
CA ILE A 28 -10.37 1.96 4.83
C ILE A 28 -11.31 1.63 3.68
N TYR A 29 -12.44 1.00 4.00
CA TYR A 29 -13.48 0.69 3.03
C TYR A 29 -14.52 1.82 2.98
N SER A 30 -15.20 1.92 1.83
CA SER A 30 -16.39 2.75 1.68
C SER A 30 -17.46 2.35 2.71
N LYS A 31 -18.40 3.26 3.00
CA LYS A 31 -19.49 3.01 3.97
C LYS A 31 -20.32 1.75 3.66
N ASP A 32 -20.43 1.38 2.39
CA ASP A 32 -21.14 0.20 1.91
C ASP A 32 -20.25 -1.06 1.82
N TYR A 33 -18.97 -0.94 2.21
CA TYR A 33 -17.95 -1.99 2.20
C TYR A 33 -17.65 -2.61 0.83
N LYS A 34 -18.15 -2.02 -0.28
CA LYS A 34 -17.98 -2.57 -1.62
C LYS A 34 -16.61 -2.27 -2.24
N LYS A 35 -15.94 -1.21 -1.79
CA LYS A 35 -14.63 -0.82 -2.31
C LYS A 35 -13.71 -0.31 -1.20
N ILE A 36 -12.42 -0.34 -1.48
CA ILE A 36 -11.40 0.29 -0.65
C ILE A 36 -11.30 1.75 -1.10
N GLU A 37 -11.41 2.68 -0.16
CA GLU A 37 -11.21 4.12 -0.41
C GLU A 37 -9.76 4.52 -0.15
N TYR A 38 -9.14 3.97 0.90
CA TYR A 38 -7.75 4.31 1.27
C TYR A 38 -6.96 3.07 1.69
N LEU A 39 -5.66 3.06 1.41
CA LEU A 39 -4.69 2.17 2.07
C LEU A 39 -3.98 2.93 3.17
N ILE A 40 -3.93 2.35 4.36
CA ILE A 40 -3.10 2.85 5.45
C ILE A 40 -1.69 2.34 5.22
N VAL A 41 -0.77 3.22 4.89
CA VAL A 41 0.65 2.89 4.71
C VAL A 41 1.39 3.22 5.98
N LYS A 42 2.12 2.23 6.50
CA LYS A 42 3.01 2.41 7.64
C LYS A 42 4.46 2.57 7.16
N ASN A 43 5.07 3.70 7.48
CA ASN A 43 6.52 3.88 7.41
C ASN A 43 7.12 3.44 8.77
N ASN A 44 8.36 2.97 8.80
CA ASN A 44 9.03 2.54 10.03
C ASN A 44 9.86 3.65 10.71
N ASN A 45 9.95 4.86 10.13
CA ASN A 45 10.95 5.85 10.53
C ASN A 45 10.48 7.08 11.36
N LEU A 46 9.22 7.23 11.79
CA LEU A 46 8.70 8.43 12.49
C LEU A 46 7.65 8.20 13.62
N ILE A 47 7.45 9.16 14.52
CA ILE A 47 6.52 9.04 15.67
C ILE A 47 5.03 8.97 15.25
N ARG A 48 4.67 9.55 14.09
CA ARG A 48 3.36 9.37 13.42
C ARG A 48 3.56 8.58 12.13
N ASN A 49 3.64 7.26 12.28
CA ASN A 49 4.13 6.35 11.25
C ASN A 49 3.08 5.88 10.23
N LYS A 50 1.86 6.40 10.23
CA LYS A 50 0.76 5.92 9.38
C LYS A 50 0.15 7.05 8.56
N ALA A 51 -0.03 6.82 7.27
CA ALA A 51 -0.69 7.77 6.37
C ALA A 51 -1.75 7.05 5.52
N PRO A 52 -2.98 7.58 5.42
CA PRO A 52 -3.94 7.12 4.44
C PRO A 52 -3.53 7.61 3.04
N ILE A 53 -3.52 6.70 2.06
CA ILE A 53 -3.30 7.00 0.64
C ILE A 53 -4.56 6.60 -0.11
N PRO A 54 -5.18 7.47 -0.94
CA PRO A 54 -6.32 7.12 -1.76
C PRO A 54 -6.02 5.90 -2.62
N TYR A 55 -6.92 4.92 -2.63
CA TYR A 55 -6.69 3.67 -3.38
C TYR A 55 -6.57 3.93 -4.90
N GLU A 56 -7.24 4.96 -5.40
CA GLU A 56 -7.20 5.37 -6.81
C GLU A 56 -5.82 5.89 -7.27
N ASP A 57 -5.01 6.41 -6.35
CA ASP A 57 -3.65 6.88 -6.63
C ASP A 57 -2.63 5.73 -6.68
N ILE A 58 -3.06 4.49 -6.37
CA ILE A 58 -2.18 3.34 -6.23
C ILE A 58 -2.20 2.48 -7.48
N LYS A 59 -1.05 2.40 -8.14
CA LYS A 59 -0.82 1.45 -9.25
C LYS A 59 -0.19 0.16 -8.73
N LEU A 60 -0.92 -0.95 -8.82
CA LEU A 60 -0.39 -2.27 -8.53
C LEU A 60 0.63 -2.70 -9.59
N SER A 61 1.82 -3.08 -9.15
CA SER A 61 2.86 -3.66 -10.00
C SER A 61 3.44 -4.92 -9.34
N VAL A 62 3.82 -5.90 -10.17
CA VAL A 62 4.50 -7.12 -9.71
C VAL A 62 5.96 -6.98 -10.11
N LYS A 63 6.86 -6.87 -9.13
CA LYS A 63 8.30 -6.95 -9.38
C LYS A 63 8.78 -8.37 -9.17
N ILE A 64 9.32 -8.98 -10.22
CA ILE A 64 10.05 -10.25 -10.14
C ILE A 64 11.51 -9.88 -9.86
N ARG A 65 12.04 -10.25 -8.68
CA ARG A 65 13.49 -10.19 -8.45
C ARG A 65 14.12 -11.38 -9.17
N LEU A 66 14.80 -11.12 -10.28
CA LEU A 66 15.67 -12.10 -10.92
C LEU A 66 17.02 -12.06 -10.19
N ASN A 67 17.39 -13.16 -9.52
CA ASN A 67 18.77 -13.38 -9.07
C ASN A 67 19.54 -13.96 -10.26
N ILE A 68 20.08 -13.08 -11.10
CA ILE A 68 21.04 -13.44 -12.15
C ILE A 68 22.46 -13.23 -11.61
#